data_AF-A0A815XZ87-F1
#
_entry.id   AF-A0A815XZ87-F1
#
_cell.length_a   1.000
_cell.length_b   1.000
_cell.length_c   1.000
_cell.angle_alpha   90.00
_cell.angle_beta   90.00
_cell.angle_gamma   90.00
#
_symmetry.space_group_name_H-M   'P 1'
#
loop_
_entity.id
_entity.type
_entity.pdbx_description
1 polymer ?
#
loop_
_entity_poly.entity_id
_entity_poly.type
_entity_poly.pdbx_seq_one_letter_code
_entity_poly.pdbx_strand_id
1 'polypeptide(L)'
;MLPFDNIRPERVKALIRFIMRAFYEVPKSLGIEYIYHYERIKQQDLADLLCLDPKLIRSFIQEFKRDKFIIEDHCPESNDGATSRGTQDQYYYRIDTATFIN
;
A
#
# COMPACT_ATOMS: atom_id res chain seq x y z
N MET A 1 27.94 4.45 8.92
CA MET A 1 26.76 3.93 9.64
C MET A 1 25.81 5.10 9.79
N LEU A 2 24.68 5.10 9.08
CA LEU A 2 23.72 6.19 9.17
C LEU A 2 22.91 6.02 10.46
N PRO A 3 22.47 7.09 11.13
CA PRO A 3 21.84 7.03 12.46
C PRO A 3 20.48 6.30 12.49
N PHE A 4 20.01 5.81 11.35
CA PHE A 4 18.67 5.24 11.16
C PHE A 4 18.62 3.71 11.08
N ASP A 5 19.77 3.03 11.13
CA ASP A 5 19.89 1.56 11.01
C ASP A 5 19.17 0.79 12.16
N ASN A 6 18.67 1.47 13.19
CA ASN A 6 17.97 0.87 14.34
C ASN A 6 16.52 1.36 14.53
N ILE A 7 15.91 1.97 13.52
CA ILE A 7 14.48 2.35 13.61
C ILE A 7 13.61 1.10 13.46
N ARG A 8 12.84 0.79 14.51
CA ARG A 8 11.84 -0.29 14.48
C ARG A 8 10.76 0.00 13.41
N PRO A 9 10.39 -0.97 12.55
CA PRO A 9 9.39 -0.79 11.49
C PRO A 9 8.09 -0.15 11.98
N GLU A 10 7.61 -0.51 13.17
CA GLU A 10 6.38 0.05 13.76
C GLU A 10 6.44 1.57 14.01
N ARG A 11 7.62 2.11 14.30
CA ARG A 11 7.79 3.57 14.43
C ARG A 11 7.65 4.27 13.09
N VAL A 12 8.13 3.62 12.03
CA VAL A 12 8.03 4.12 10.65
C VAL A 12 6.57 4.13 10.22
N LYS A 13 5.86 3.01 10.43
CA LYS A 13 4.43 2.92 10.14
C LYS A 13 3.62 3.97 10.90
N ALA A 14 3.93 4.19 12.18
CA ALA A 14 3.28 5.23 12.97
C ALA A 14 3.54 6.64 12.42
N LEU A 15 4.79 6.94 12.02
CA LEU A 15 5.16 8.21 11.41
C LEU A 15 4.40 8.45 10.10
N ILE A 16 4.33 7.45 9.22
CA ILE A 16 3.57 7.54 7.95
C ILE A 16 2.11 7.88 8.25
N ARG A 17 1.48 7.22 9.22
CA ARG A 17 0.09 7.51 9.62
C ARG A 17 -0.08 8.94 10.14
N PHE A 18 0.88 9.47 10.91
CA PHE A 18 0.82 10.87 11.35
C PHE A 18 0.95 11.86 10.19
N ILE A 19 1.87 11.61 9.26
CA ILE A 19 2.05 12.45 8.07
C ILE A 19 0.78 12.45 7.22
N MET A 20 0.20 11.28 6.97
CA MET A 20 -1.05 11.14 6.20
C MET A 20 -2.20 11.93 6.82
N ARG A 21 -2.37 11.85 8.13
CA ARG A 21 -3.43 12.57 8.85
C ARG A 21 -3.21 14.08 8.88
N ALA A 22 -1.96 14.54 8.82
CA ALA A 22 -1.61 15.96 8.92
C ALA A 22 -1.61 16.68 7.56
N PHE A 23 -1.20 16.00 6.48
CA PHE A 23 -0.90 16.63 5.19
C PHE A 23 -1.78 16.16 4.03
N TYR A 24 -2.53 15.06 4.18
CA TYR A 24 -3.36 14.52 3.13
C TYR A 24 -4.84 14.62 3.48
N GLU A 25 -5.68 14.68 2.45
CA GLU A 25 -7.13 14.68 2.63
C GLU A 25 -7.63 13.38 3.27
N VAL A 26 -8.78 13.46 3.95
CA VAL A 26 -9.38 12.33 4.69
C VAL A 26 -9.46 11.03 3.86
N PRO A 27 -9.90 11.04 2.58
CA PRO A 27 -9.98 9.81 1.80
C PRO A 27 -8.61 9.14 1.60
N LYS A 28 -7.57 9.94 1.35
CA LYS A 28 -6.20 9.44 1.19
C LYS A 28 -5.65 8.91 2.51
N SER A 29 -5.89 9.63 3.60
CA SER A 29 -5.49 9.18 4.94
C SER A 29 -6.15 7.85 5.31
N LEU A 30 -7.44 7.65 4.98
CA LEU A 30 -8.13 6.38 5.21
C LEU A 30 -7.55 5.25 4.35
N GLY A 31 -7.19 5.53 3.09
CA GLY A 31 -6.53 4.54 2.23
C GLY A 31 -5.27 3.95 2.86
N ILE A 32 -4.42 4.78 3.46
CA ILE A 32 -3.23 4.31 4.19
C ILE A 32 -3.58 3.54 5.46
N GLU A 33 -4.62 3.93 6.20
CA GLU A 33 -5.07 3.16 7.38
C GLU A 33 -5.50 1.73 7.01
N TYR A 34 -6.20 1.56 5.89
CA TYR A 34 -6.57 0.23 5.40
C TYR A 34 -5.36 -0.59 4.96
N ILE A 35 -4.43 0.01 4.21
CA ILE A 35 -3.19 -0.68 3.80
C ILE A 35 -2.35 -1.08 5.03
N TYR A 36 -2.30 -0.23 6.06
CA TYR A 36 -1.67 -0.56 7.34
C TYR A 36 -2.35 -1.73 8.05
N HIS A 37 -3.70 -1.77 8.06
CA HIS A 37 -4.46 -2.79 8.77
C HIS A 37 -4.40 -4.17 8.12
N TYR A 38 -4.53 -4.25 6.81
CA TYR A 38 -4.59 -5.53 6.09
C TYR A 38 -3.22 -6.11 5.73
N GLU A 39 -2.15 -5.32 5.84
CA GLU A 39 -0.76 -5.65 5.48
C GLU A 39 -0.51 -6.03 4.00
N ARG A 40 -1.51 -6.54 3.28
CA ARG A 40 -1.54 -6.80 1.85
C ARG A 40 -2.96 -6.60 1.33
N ILE A 41 -3.13 -5.65 0.41
CA ILE A 41 -4.46 -5.33 -0.15
C ILE A 41 -4.36 -5.05 -1.64
N LYS A 42 -5.36 -5.49 -2.42
CA LYS A 42 -5.46 -5.18 -3.87
C LYS A 42 -6.07 -3.80 -4.07
N GLN A 43 -5.81 -3.20 -5.23
CA GLN A 43 -6.45 -1.94 -5.62
C GLN A 43 -7.98 -2.02 -5.58
N GLN A 44 -8.56 -3.12 -6.10
CA GLN A 44 -10.01 -3.28 -6.16
C GLN A 44 -10.61 -3.42 -4.76
N ASP A 45 -10.02 -4.27 -3.91
CA ASP A 45 -10.47 -4.44 -2.53
C ASP A 45 -10.44 -3.11 -1.76
N LEU A 46 -9.40 -2.28 -1.98
CA LEU A 46 -9.30 -0.95 -1.38
C LEU A 46 -10.38 0.01 -1.89
N ALA A 47 -10.73 -0.08 -3.17
CA ALA A 47 -11.83 0.70 -3.76
C ALA A 47 -13.19 0.30 -3.17
N ASP A 48 -13.42 -1.00 -3.01
CA ASP A 48 -14.66 -1.53 -2.46
C ASP A 48 -14.79 -1.15 -0.97
N LEU A 49 -13.72 -1.23 -0.18
CA LEU A 49 -13.71 -0.84 1.24
C LEU A 49 -13.95 0.66 1.46
N LEU A 50 -13.41 1.50 0.57
CA LEU A 50 -13.60 2.96 0.64
C LEU A 50 -14.88 3.42 -0.04
N CYS A 51 -15.60 2.53 -0.75
CA CYS A 51 -16.72 2.87 -1.61
C CYS A 51 -16.37 3.98 -2.63
N LEU A 52 -15.18 3.92 -3.23
CA LEU A 52 -14.67 4.90 -4.19
C LEU A 52 -14.45 4.31 -5.58
N ASP A 53 -14.37 5.17 -6.60
CA ASP A 53 -14.06 4.75 -7.97
C ASP A 53 -12.64 4.13 -8.03
N PRO A 54 -12.45 2.95 -8.65
CA PRO A 54 -11.14 2.31 -8.79
C PRO A 54 -10.08 3.19 -9.47
N LYS A 55 -10.48 4.12 -10.36
CA LYS A 55 -9.58 5.09 -11.00
C LYS A 55 -9.06 6.11 -10.01
N LEU A 56 -9.90 6.55 -9.08
CA LEU A 56 -9.49 7.47 -8.01
C LEU A 56 -8.51 6.77 -7.06
N ILE A 57 -8.79 5.53 -6.67
CA ILE A 57 -7.86 4.73 -5.87
C ILE A 57 -6.53 4.52 -6.59
N ARG A 58 -6.54 4.28 -7.92
CA ARG A 58 -5.31 4.20 -8.71
C ARG A 58 -4.47 5.47 -8.58
N SER A 59 -5.09 6.65 -8.62
CA SER A 59 -4.40 7.92 -8.40
C SER A 59 -3.82 8.04 -7.00
N PHE A 60 -4.55 7.59 -5.97
CA PHE A 60 -4.02 7.55 -4.59
C PHE A 60 -2.80 6.65 -4.48
N ILE A 61 -2.87 5.43 -5.02
CA ILE A 61 -1.76 4.47 -5.02
C ILE A 61 -0.53 5.03 -5.72
N GLN A 62 -0.70 5.67 -6.89
CA GLN A 62 0.43 6.28 -7.62
C GLN A 62 1.10 7.39 -6.80
N GLU A 63 0.31 8.19 -6.11
CA GLU A 63 0.80 9.22 -5.21
C GLU A 63 1.54 8.61 -4.00
N PHE A 64 0.96 7.61 -3.34
CA PHE A 64 1.61 6.93 -2.21
C PHE A 64 2.92 6.23 -2.60
N LYS A 65 3.00 5.64 -3.81
CA LYS A 65 4.23 5.06 -4.35
C LYS A 65 5.29 6.13 -4.61
N ARG A 66 4.90 7.25 -5.22
CA ARG A 66 5.81 8.38 -5.49
C ARG A 66 6.37 8.95 -4.18
N ASP A 67 5.53 9.04 -3.16
CA ASP A 67 5.91 9.57 -1.84
C ASP A 67 6.56 8.49 -0.95
N LYS A 68 6.80 7.28 -1.50
CA LYS A 68 7.47 6.13 -0.86
C LYS A 68 6.77 5.60 0.40
N PHE A 69 5.48 5.83 0.57
CA PHE A 69 4.73 5.29 1.71
C PHE A 69 4.41 3.80 1.57
N ILE A 70 4.26 3.33 0.32
CA ILE A 70 3.87 1.96 0.01
C ILE A 70 4.78 1.35 -1.05
N ILE A 71 4.87 0.03 -1.00
CA ILE A 71 5.49 -0.81 -2.03
C ILE A 71 4.44 -1.74 -2.63
N GLU A 72 4.64 -2.06 -3.91
CA GLU A 72 3.84 -3.01 -4.67
C GLU A 72 4.56 -4.35 -4.69
N ASP A 73 3.91 -5.39 -4.18
CA ASP A 73 4.35 -6.77 -4.26
C ASP A 73 3.56 -7.49 -5.35
N HIS A 74 4.29 -8.24 -6.18
CA HIS A 74 3.67 -9.21 -7.10
C HIS A 74 3.59 -10.57 -6.41
N CYS A 75 2.40 -11.18 -6.41
CA CYS A 75 2.23 -12.56 -6.00
C CYS A 75 1.79 -13.36 -7.24
N PRO A 76 2.70 -14.14 -7.87
CA PRO A 76 2.28 -15.05 -8.91
C PRO A 76 1.44 -16.14 -8.23
N GLU A 77 0.14 -16.19 -8.51
CA GLU A 77 -0.65 -17.36 -8.12
C GLU A 77 -0.06 -18.58 -8.84
N SER A 78 0.42 -19.55 -8.05
CA SER A 78 0.73 -20.88 -8.57
C SER A 78 -0.60 -21.57 -8.85
N ASN A 79 -1.02 -21.55 -10.12
CA ASN A 79 -2.15 -22.32 -10.59
C ASN A 79 -1.80 -23.82 -10.54
N ASP A 80 -2.01 -24.45 -9.39
CA ASP A 80 -2.21 -25.89 -9.32
C ASP A 80 -3.57 -26.23 -9.94
N GLY A 81 -3.55 -26.39 -11.26
CA GLY A 81 -4.39 -27.37 -11.95
C GLY A 81 -5.87 -27.03 -12.15
N ALA A 82 -6.23 -25.86 -12.69
CA ALA A 82 -7.46 -25.73 -13.47
C ALA A 82 -7.46 -24.50 -14.37
N THR A 83 -7.52 -24.77 -15.67
CA THR A 83 -8.16 -23.91 -16.69
C THR A 83 -7.45 -22.62 -17.08
N SER A 84 -6.96 -22.65 -18.31
CA SER A 84 -6.56 -21.54 -19.17
C SER A 84 -7.62 -20.44 -19.28
N ARG A 85 -7.60 -19.47 -18.37
CA ARG A 85 -8.09 -18.09 -18.59
C ARG A 85 -7.10 -17.15 -17.91
N GLY A 86 -6.30 -16.46 -18.73
CA GLY A 86 -5.29 -15.45 -18.43
C GLY A 86 -4.96 -15.23 -16.96
N THR A 87 -3.76 -15.66 -16.54
CA THR A 87 -3.14 -15.30 -15.27
C THR A 87 -3.14 -13.77 -15.15
N GLN A 88 -4.13 -13.22 -14.47
CA GLN A 88 -4.25 -11.78 -14.29
C GLN A 88 -3.30 -11.44 -13.14
N ASP A 89 -2.21 -10.73 -13.46
CA ASP A 89 -1.23 -10.31 -12.45
C ASP A 89 -1.97 -9.60 -11.29
N GLN A 90 -1.90 -10.19 -10.10
CA GLN A 90 -2.46 -9.59 -8.89
C GLN A 90 -1.37 -8.84 -8.15
N TYR A 91 -1.60 -7.53 -8.02
CA TYR A 91 -0.74 -6.60 -7.30
C TYR A 91 -1.31 -6.36 -5.90
N TYR A 92 -0.45 -6.47 -4.89
CA TYR A 92 -0.78 -6.20 -3.51
C TYR A 92 0.06 -5.02 -3.00
N TYR A 93 -0.57 -4.14 -2.22
CA TYR A 93 0.08 -2.96 -1.64
C TYR A 93 0.29 -3.14 -0.14
N ARG A 94 1.47 -2.74 0.34
CA ARG A 94 1.83 -2.73 1.76
C ARG A 94 2.67 -1.50 2.11
N ILE A 95 2.73 -1.14 3.40
CA ILE A 95 3.56 -0.02 3.87
C ILE A 95 5.05 -0.32 3.63
N ASP A 96 5.77 0.63 3.04
CA ASP A 96 7.22 0.55 2.84
C ASP A 96 7.96 1.20 4.01
N THR A 97 8.50 0.38 4.90
CA THR A 97 9.28 0.86 6.05
C THR A 97 10.77 1.01 5.76
N ALA A 98 11.25 0.53 4.60
CA ALA A 98 12.67 0.48 4.25
C ALA A 98 13.09 1.68 3.39
N THR A 99 12.28 2.02 2.38
CA THR A 99 12.60 3.11 1.46
C THR A 99 12.14 4.47 1.97
N PHE A 100 11.12 4.51 2.84
CA PHE A 100 10.54 5.76 3.32
C PHE A 100 11.50 6.67 4.10
N ILE A 101 12.42 6.08 4.89
CA ILE A 101 13.34 6.86 5.75
C ILE A 101 14.61 7.31 5.00
N ASN A 102 14.84 6.82 3.78
CA ASN A 102 16.02 7.12 2.96
C ASN A 102 15.73 8.15 1.87
#